data_AF-A0A946E064-F1
#
_entry.id   AF-A0A946E064-F1
#
_cell.length_a   1.000
_cell.length_b   1.000
_cell.length_c   1.000
_cell.angle_alpha   90.00
_cell.angle_beta   90.00
_cell.angle_gamma   90.00
#
_symmetry.space_group_name_H-M   'P 1'
#
loop_
_entity.id
_entity.type
_entity.pdbx_description
1 polymer ?
#
loop_
_entity_poly.entity_id
_entity_poly.type
_entity_poly.pdbx_seq_one_letter_code
_entity_poly.pdbx_strand_id
1 'polypeptide(L)'
;MTRTIEAGDNAFVTWATQAAVPFALPEAEEDLEALGFLDDAVGDARIVALGESAHYLHEWNLLRTRLFQYLVEHHGFTTFVLG
;
A
#
# COMPACT_ATOMS: atom_id res chain seq x y z
N MET A 1 19.58 0.62 -31.57
CA MET A 1 19.55 2.01 -31.06
C MET A 1 19.38 1.91 -29.54
N THR A 2 20.46 1.65 -28.82
CA THR A 2 20.45 1.36 -27.38
C THR A 2 20.59 2.68 -26.63
N ARG A 3 19.51 3.17 -26.02
CA ARG A 3 19.53 4.37 -25.19
C ARG A 3 20.07 3.99 -23.82
N THR A 4 21.34 4.26 -23.58
CA THR A 4 21.94 4.23 -22.23
C THR A 4 21.25 5.32 -21.40
N ILE A 5 20.57 4.91 -20.31
CA ILE A 5 20.09 5.86 -19.30
C ILE A 5 21.36 6.28 -18.53
N GLU A 6 21.84 7.50 -18.75
CA GLU A 6 22.92 8.05 -17.92
C GLU A 6 22.41 8.26 -16.49
N ALA A 7 23.22 7.83 -15.52
CA ALA A 7 22.95 7.94 -14.09
C ALA A 7 23.17 9.37 -13.56
N GLY A 8 22.53 10.36 -14.17
CA GLY A 8 22.35 11.70 -13.62
C GLY A 8 20.89 11.85 -13.22
N ASP A 9 20.63 12.27 -11.97
CA ASP A 9 19.31 12.52 -11.37
C ASP A 9 18.19 11.68 -11.99
N ASN A 10 17.97 10.50 -11.42
CA ASN A 10 16.88 9.64 -11.86
C ASN A 10 15.57 10.39 -11.60
N ALA A 11 15.07 11.12 -12.61
CA ALA A 11 13.89 11.97 -12.51
C ALA A 11 12.68 11.18 -12.01
N PHE A 12 12.64 9.87 -12.26
CA PHE A 12 11.66 8.97 -11.66
C PHE A 12 11.83 8.87 -10.14
N VAL A 13 13.05 8.68 -9.61
CA VAL A 13 13.28 8.65 -8.15
C VAL A 13 12.89 9.99 -7.52
N THR A 14 13.28 11.12 -8.12
CA THR A 14 12.90 12.45 -7.61
C THR A 14 11.38 12.61 -7.56
N TRP A 15 10.69 12.29 -8.64
CA TRP A 15 9.23 12.33 -8.69
C TRP A 15 8.60 11.34 -7.70
N ALA A 16 9.09 10.10 -7.64
CA ALA A 16 8.54 9.06 -6.78
C ALA A 16 8.68 9.43 -5.31
N THR A 17 9.82 9.99 -4.89
CA THR A 17 10.01 10.49 -3.52
C THR A 17 9.07 11.66 -3.20
N GLN A 18 8.77 12.53 -4.17
CA GLN A 18 7.84 13.65 -3.98
C GLN A 18 6.37 13.23 -3.97
N ALA A 19 6.01 12.19 -4.74
CA ALA A 19 4.65 11.69 -4.87
C ALA A 19 4.32 10.55 -3.88
N ALA A 20 5.33 9.98 -3.22
CA ALA A 20 5.13 8.92 -2.25
C ALA A 20 4.28 9.41 -1.08
N VAL A 21 3.35 8.57 -0.63
CA VAL A 21 2.65 8.78 0.62
C VAL A 21 3.43 8.04 1.71
N PRO A 22 4.11 8.77 2.62
CA PRO A 22 4.78 8.13 3.74
C PRO A 22 3.72 7.58 4.70
N PHE A 23 3.89 6.34 5.13
CA PHE A 23 3.08 5.77 6.21
C PHE A 23 3.98 4.96 7.13
N ALA A 24 3.61 4.92 8.41
CA ALA A 24 4.21 4.01 9.37
C ALA A 24 3.39 2.71 9.38
N LEU A 25 4.06 1.56 9.43
CA LEU A 25 3.38 0.29 9.59
C LEU A 25 2.75 0.23 10.99
N PRO A 26 1.42 0.12 11.13
CA PRO A 26 0.80 0.07 12.44
C PRO A 26 1.19 -1.20 13.19
N GLU A 27 1.93 -1.06 14.29
CA GLU A 27 2.28 -2.18 15.15
C GLU A 27 1.04 -2.65 15.93
N ALA A 28 0.25 -1.70 16.44
CA ALA A 28 -0.99 -1.94 17.15
C ALA A 28 -2.22 -1.87 16.22
N GLU A 29 -3.28 -2.60 16.56
CA GLU A 29 -4.54 -2.60 15.78
C GLU A 29 -5.30 -1.29 15.90
N GLU A 30 -5.02 -0.50 16.96
CA GLU A 30 -5.71 0.75 17.25
C GLU A 30 -5.10 1.94 16.46
N ASP A 31 -3.96 1.74 15.81
CA ASP A 31 -3.21 2.79 15.09
C ASP A 31 -3.45 2.74 13.56
N LEU A 32 -4.70 2.49 13.17
CA LEU A 32 -5.09 2.40 11.77
C LEU A 32 -5.17 3.76 11.05
N GLU A 33 -5.19 4.86 11.81
CA GLU A 33 -5.23 6.23 11.27
C GLU A 33 -4.04 6.53 10.34
N ALA A 34 -2.89 5.89 10.56
CA ALA A 34 -1.72 5.99 9.67
C ALA A 34 -2.01 5.49 8.24
N LEU A 35 -3.09 4.74 8.04
CA LEU A 35 -3.54 4.23 6.74
C LEU A 35 -4.62 5.11 6.08
N GLY A 36 -4.89 6.31 6.61
CA GLY A 36 -5.90 7.24 6.07
C GLY A 36 -5.72 7.60 4.59
N PHE A 37 -4.52 7.47 4.04
CA PHE A 37 -4.28 7.66 2.60
C PHE A 37 -5.05 6.68 1.71
N LEU A 38 -5.51 5.55 2.27
CA LEU A 38 -6.32 4.58 1.55
C LEU A 38 -7.69 5.13 1.18
N ASP A 39 -8.21 6.13 1.90
CA ASP A 39 -9.49 6.76 1.58
C ASP A 39 -9.53 7.23 0.13
N ASP A 40 -8.53 8.02 -0.25
CA ASP A 40 -8.38 8.55 -1.61
C ASP A 40 -7.93 7.47 -2.61
N ALA A 41 -7.08 6.53 -2.18
CA ALA A 41 -6.54 5.49 -3.06
C ALA A 41 -7.59 4.44 -3.47
N VAL A 42 -8.50 4.11 -2.55
CA VAL A 42 -9.60 3.16 -2.76
C VAL A 42 -10.79 3.86 -3.40
N GLY A 43 -11.16 5.04 -2.91
CA GLY A 43 -12.35 5.78 -3.35
C GLY A 43 -13.60 4.90 -3.35
N ASP A 44 -14.35 4.91 -4.46
CA ASP A 44 -15.58 4.13 -4.64
C ASP A 44 -15.35 2.69 -5.17
N ALA A 45 -14.12 2.17 -5.06
CA ALA A 45 -13.80 0.83 -5.56
C ALA A 45 -14.62 -0.25 -4.85
N ARG A 46 -15.27 -1.12 -5.63
CA ARG A 46 -16.03 -2.27 -5.11
C ARG A 46 -15.18 -3.52 -4.86
N ILE A 47 -14.01 -3.59 -5.48
CA ILE A 47 -13.09 -4.73 -5.42
C ILE A 47 -11.67 -4.16 -5.30
N VAL A 48 -10.94 -4.59 -4.28
CA VAL A 48 -9.53 -4.24 -4.05
C VAL A 48 -8.71 -5.53 -4.07
N ALA A 49 -7.67 -5.57 -4.91
CA ALA A 49 -6.75 -6.70 -4.98
C ALA A 49 -5.50 -6.38 -4.16
N LEU A 50 -5.22 -7.18 -3.14
CA LEU A 50 -4.03 -7.06 -2.30
C LEU A 50 -2.99 -8.10 -2.72
N GLY A 51 -1.95 -7.67 -3.42
CA GLY A 51 -0.81 -8.51 -3.81
C GLY A 51 0.27 -8.62 -2.73
N GLU A 52 1.17 -9.59 -2.88
CA GLU A 52 2.35 -9.78 -2.02
C GLU A 52 3.61 -9.85 -2.90
N SER A 53 4.63 -9.05 -2.57
CA SER A 53 5.87 -9.00 -3.36
C SER A 53 6.93 -10.03 -2.93
N ALA A 54 6.80 -10.60 -1.73
CA ALA A 54 7.70 -11.63 -1.22
C ALA A 54 7.04 -12.47 -0.12
N HIS A 55 6.97 -13.79 -0.32
CA HIS A 55 6.52 -14.72 0.70
C HIS A 55 7.54 -14.80 1.86
N TYR A 56 7.03 -14.87 3.09
CA TYR A 56 7.76 -15.15 4.35
C TYR A 56 8.42 -13.99 5.11
N LEU A 57 8.07 -12.72 4.85
CA LEU A 57 8.43 -11.64 5.78
C LEU A 57 7.24 -11.29 6.68
N HIS A 58 7.51 -11.24 7.98
CA HIS A 58 6.52 -10.96 9.03
C HIS A 58 5.81 -9.62 8.77
N GLU A 59 6.56 -8.65 8.26
CA GLU A 59 6.13 -7.30 7.94
C GLU A 59 5.07 -7.28 6.83
N TRP A 60 5.16 -8.16 5.82
CA TRP A 60 4.15 -8.24 4.75
C TRP A 60 2.82 -8.81 5.26
N ASN A 61 2.86 -9.80 6.15
CA ASN A 61 1.65 -10.34 6.77
C ASN A 61 0.99 -9.34 7.71
N LEU A 62 1.79 -8.61 8.50
CA LEU A 62 1.29 -7.54 9.37
C LEU A 62 0.64 -6.44 8.53
N LEU A 63 1.31 -5.96 7.48
CA LEU A 63 0.76 -4.94 6.59
C LEU A 63 -0.57 -5.38 5.98
N ARG A 64 -0.64 -6.59 5.41
CA ARG A 64 -1.89 -7.11 4.82
C ARG A 64 -3.02 -7.20 5.84
N THR A 65 -2.71 -7.60 7.07
CA THR A 65 -3.70 -7.67 8.15
C THR A 65 -4.23 -6.28 8.48
N ARG A 66 -3.35 -5.28 8.63
CA ARG A 66 -3.74 -3.90 8.92
C ARG A 66 -4.52 -3.25 7.77
N LEU A 67 -4.08 -3.46 6.52
CA LEU A 67 -4.81 -3.01 5.34
C LEU A 67 -6.21 -3.63 5.28
N PHE A 68 -6.33 -4.93 5.53
CA PHE A 68 -7.62 -5.61 5.53
C PHE A 68 -8.54 -5.06 6.63
N GLN A 69 -8.02 -4.89 7.85
CA GLN A 69 -8.77 -4.32 8.97
C GLN A 69 -9.28 -2.91 8.64
N TYR A 70 -8.42 -2.03 8.10
CA TYR A 70 -8.80 -0.70 7.67
C TYR A 70 -9.94 -0.72 6.63
N LEU A 71 -9.82 -1.56 5.59
CA LEU A 71 -10.82 -1.68 4.53
C LEU A 71 -12.18 -2.18 5.06
N VAL A 72 -12.19 -3.07 6.05
CA VAL A 72 -13.43 -3.54 6.68
C VAL A 72 -14.05 -2.45 7.53
N GLU A 73 -13.26 -1.81 8.40
CA GLU A 73 -13.75 -0.86 9.39
C GLU A 73 -14.15 0.50 8.78
N HIS A 74 -13.37 1.01 7.83
CA HIS A 74 -13.55 2.37 7.28
C HIS A 74 -14.25 2.38 5.92
N HIS A 75 -14.05 1.35 5.10
CA HIS A 75 -14.64 1.26 3.75
C HIS A 75 -15.77 0.24 3.61
N GLY A 76 -16.07 -0.55 4.66
CA GLY A 76 -17.22 -1.46 4.67
C GLY A 76 -17.09 -2.67 3.74
N PHE A 77 -15.87 -3.12 3.41
CA PHE A 77 -15.68 -4.37 2.68
C PHE A 77 -16.13 -5.56 3.54
N THR A 78 -16.92 -6.48 2.97
CA THR A 78 -17.52 -7.61 3.70
C THR A 78 -17.24 -8.98 3.11
N THR A 79 -16.57 -9.03 1.95
CA THR A 79 -16.23 -10.29 1.26
C THR A 79 -14.73 -10.41 1.11
N PHE A 80 -14.19 -11.54 1.54
CA PHE A 80 -12.78 -11.89 1.39
C PHE A 80 -12.62 -13.10 0.48
N VAL A 81 -11.71 -13.01 -0.49
CA VAL A 81 -11.37 -14.09 -1.41
C VAL A 81 -9.88 -14.39 -1.27
N LEU A 82 -9.57 -15.64 -0.93
CA LEU A 82 -8.20 -16.14 -0.89
C LEU A 82 -7.94 -16.98 -2.16
N GLY A 83 -6.85 -16.66 -2.86
CA GLY A 83 -6.39 -17.36 -4.05
C GLY A 83 -5.10 -18.12 -3.83
#